data_AF-A0A2I9DJQ0-F1
#
_entry.id   AF-A0A2I9DJQ0-F1
#
_cell.length_a   1.000
_cell.length_b   1.000
_cell.length_c   1.000
_cell.angle_alpha   90.00
_cell.angle_beta   90.00
_cell.angle_gamma   90.00
#
_symmetry.space_group_name_H-M   'P 1'
#
loop_
_entity.id
_entity.type
_entity.pdbx_description
1 polymer ?
#
loop_
_entity_poly.entity_id
_entity_poly.type
_entity_poly.pdbx_seq_one_letter_code
_entity_poly.pdbx_strand_id
1 'polypeptide(L)'
;MVLVVVFGYSQKKKNGTIYLEHPAIGVVNEIMAAFVAGDSDKVGTYLTDDFMAYNGFSTNKDDKGTTKEEFLKRVDFWKNNMSYLSMEPTAGSYPDALEYKESGVWVQTWDHIKGMHNKSGVKLDMPYHRLYKLDENNKIKNMIDYYDNDVIWEVRRSFSDRQNGTIYNHHDNINTVRKMMHAFEFNDMDTAYSFFADDAKFYSLELPDGESLNLDEIKERNRQLMEAYDFDSIDETGYPDYLEYDMQDAKVVQSWWKFRLTRKSDGKKIILPALYLHDFDEEGKIIRSIAYVSTKVLDAK
;
A
#
# COMPACT_ATOMS: atom_id res chain seq x y z
N MET A 1 -48.94 -39.42 21.08
CA MET A 1 -47.80 -39.33 20.15
C MET A 1 -46.61 -38.80 20.95
N VAL A 2 -45.64 -39.66 21.27
CA VAL A 2 -44.45 -39.23 22.04
C VAL A 2 -43.44 -38.70 21.03
N LEU A 3 -43.14 -37.41 21.12
CA LEU A 3 -42.10 -36.78 20.31
C LEU A 3 -40.74 -37.12 20.94
N VAL A 4 -40.03 -38.08 20.35
CA VAL A 4 -38.64 -38.37 20.72
C VAL A 4 -37.75 -37.39 19.97
N VAL A 5 -37.21 -36.40 20.68
CA VAL A 5 -36.16 -35.51 20.16
C VAL A 5 -34.84 -36.28 20.25
N VAL A 6 -34.37 -36.78 19.11
CA VAL A 6 -33.04 -37.37 18.99
C VAL A 6 -32.04 -36.23 18.80
N PHE A 7 -31.30 -35.89 19.84
CA PHE A 7 -30.11 -35.05 19.71
C PHE A 7 -29.02 -35.86 19.02
N GLY A 8 -28.92 -35.72 17.69
CA GLY A 8 -27.81 -36.27 16.93
C GLY A 8 -26.53 -35.48 17.21
N TYR A 9 -25.73 -35.92 18.18
CA TYR A 9 -24.32 -35.53 18.21
C TYR A 9 -23.65 -36.18 17.00
N SER A 10 -23.33 -35.38 15.98
CA SER A 10 -22.44 -35.80 14.91
C SER A 10 -21.17 -36.39 15.54
N GLN A 11 -20.88 -37.67 15.27
CA GLN A 11 -19.68 -38.33 15.76
C GLN A 11 -18.46 -37.64 15.14
N LYS A 12 -17.73 -36.87 15.94
CA LYS A 12 -16.48 -36.25 15.49
C LYS A 12 -15.45 -37.35 15.19
N LYS A 13 -15.06 -37.51 13.92
CA LYS A 13 -13.98 -38.41 13.51
C LYS A 13 -12.62 -37.70 13.69
N LYS A 14 -11.85 -38.12 14.71
CA LYS A 14 -10.49 -37.59 14.93
C LYS A 14 -9.56 -37.99 13.77
N ASN A 15 -8.95 -37.00 13.10
CA ASN A 15 -8.06 -37.19 11.95
C ASN A 15 -6.56 -36.99 12.25
N GLY A 16 -6.19 -36.76 13.50
CA GLY A 16 -4.80 -36.49 13.87
C GLY A 16 -4.69 -35.81 15.22
N THR A 17 -3.48 -35.35 15.54
CA THR A 17 -3.19 -34.55 16.74
C THR A 17 -2.42 -33.31 16.31
N ILE A 18 -2.68 -32.18 16.99
CA ILE A 18 -1.95 -30.92 16.79
C ILE A 18 -0.99 -30.75 17.96
N TYR A 19 0.24 -30.37 17.67
CA TYR A 19 1.32 -30.21 18.62
C TYR A 19 1.91 -28.81 18.54
N LEU A 20 2.03 -28.17 19.71
CA LEU A 20 2.78 -26.92 19.91
C LEU A 20 4.29 -27.18 19.95
N GLU A 21 4.70 -28.37 20.39
CA GLU A 21 6.10 -28.80 20.46
C GLU A 21 6.26 -30.12 19.68
N HIS A 22 7.08 -30.09 18.63
CA HIS A 22 7.34 -31.25 17.78
C HIS A 22 8.70 -31.08 17.07
N PRO A 23 9.52 -32.14 16.90
CA PRO A 23 10.83 -32.03 16.21
C PRO A 23 10.75 -31.38 14.82
N ALA A 24 9.68 -31.65 14.08
CA ALA A 24 9.40 -31.03 12.79
C ALA A 24 9.34 -29.48 12.82
N ILE A 25 8.86 -28.89 13.92
CA ILE A 25 8.82 -27.42 14.07
C ILE A 25 10.25 -26.87 14.13
N GLY A 26 11.17 -27.57 14.81
CA GLY A 26 12.58 -27.21 14.83
C GLY A 26 13.19 -27.17 13.44
N VAL A 27 12.95 -28.21 12.63
CA VAL A 27 13.40 -28.26 11.22
C VAL A 27 12.85 -27.09 10.41
N VAL A 28 11.57 -26.77 10.55
CA VAL A 28 10.93 -25.66 9.83
C VAL A 28 11.51 -24.30 10.24
N ASN A 29 11.76 -24.07 11.52
CA ASN A 29 12.39 -22.83 11.97
C ASN A 29 13.82 -22.70 11.43
N GLU A 30 14.58 -23.80 11.40
CA GLU A 30 15.95 -23.80 10.90
C GLU A 30 16.05 -23.55 9.39
N ILE A 31 15.19 -24.18 8.58
CA ILE A 31 15.17 -23.93 7.13
C ILE A 31 14.72 -22.50 6.81
N MET A 32 13.79 -21.93 7.57
CA MET A 32 13.37 -20.53 7.41
C MET A 32 14.52 -19.57 7.70
N ALA A 33 15.24 -19.80 8.80
CA ALA A 33 16.44 -19.02 9.13
C ALA A 33 17.52 -19.13 8.05
N ALA A 34 17.76 -20.35 7.52
CA ALA A 34 18.70 -20.58 6.43
C ALA A 34 18.26 -19.90 5.12
N PHE A 35 16.96 -19.92 4.80
CA PHE A 35 16.38 -19.22 3.65
C PHE A 35 16.62 -17.71 3.75
N VAL A 36 16.31 -17.10 4.88
CA VAL A 36 16.51 -15.66 5.12
C VAL A 36 17.99 -15.29 5.06
N ALA A 37 18.88 -16.14 5.56
CA ALA A 37 20.33 -15.96 5.46
C ALA A 37 20.89 -16.15 4.04
N GLY A 38 20.09 -16.66 3.09
CA GLY A 38 20.56 -16.98 1.74
C GLY A 38 21.57 -18.12 1.72
N ASP A 39 21.41 -19.10 2.60
CA ASP A 39 22.28 -20.28 2.71
C ASP A 39 21.63 -21.48 2.00
N SER A 40 21.78 -21.51 0.68
CA SER A 40 21.19 -22.54 -0.18
C SER A 40 21.72 -23.94 0.14
N ASP A 41 22.99 -24.07 0.49
CA ASP A 41 23.60 -25.33 0.92
C ASP A 41 22.90 -25.88 2.17
N LYS A 42 22.76 -25.03 3.21
CA LYS A 42 22.07 -25.41 4.44
C LYS A 42 20.60 -25.72 4.20
N VAL A 43 19.89 -24.91 3.41
CA VAL A 43 18.50 -25.19 3.00
C VAL A 43 18.39 -26.59 2.38
N GLY A 44 19.30 -26.94 1.48
CA GLY A 44 19.29 -28.23 0.77
C GLY A 44 19.40 -29.46 1.68
N THR A 45 20.01 -29.31 2.87
CA THR A 45 20.16 -30.41 3.85
C THR A 45 18.82 -30.84 4.47
N TYR A 46 17.87 -29.91 4.58
CA TYR A 46 16.55 -30.15 5.16
C TYR A 46 15.54 -30.72 4.17
N LEU A 47 15.85 -30.72 2.87
CA LEU A 47 14.94 -31.17 1.80
C LEU A 47 15.21 -32.63 1.42
N THR A 48 14.16 -33.41 1.17
CA THR A 48 14.30 -34.74 0.52
C THR A 48 14.82 -34.59 -0.91
N ASP A 49 15.35 -35.65 -1.50
CA ASP A 49 15.85 -35.60 -2.89
C ASP A 49 14.72 -35.44 -3.91
N ASP A 50 13.53 -35.94 -3.60
CA ASP A 50 12.30 -35.81 -4.39
C ASP A 50 11.43 -34.61 -3.97
N PHE A 51 12.03 -33.59 -3.34
CA PHE A 51 11.30 -32.43 -2.84
C PHE A 51 10.61 -31.63 -3.94
N MET A 52 9.39 -31.17 -3.64
CA MET A 52 8.60 -30.27 -4.48
C MET A 52 7.96 -29.12 -3.68
N ALA A 53 8.04 -27.89 -4.21
CA ALA A 53 7.30 -26.74 -3.71
C ALA A 53 6.17 -26.33 -4.66
N TYR A 54 5.04 -25.91 -4.12
CA TYR A 54 3.85 -25.55 -4.89
C TYR A 54 3.37 -24.15 -4.54
N ASN A 55 2.88 -23.41 -5.53
CA ASN A 55 2.15 -22.17 -5.29
C ASN A 55 0.68 -22.51 -4.99
N GLY A 56 0.23 -22.27 -3.77
CA GLY A 56 -1.13 -22.52 -3.32
C GLY A 56 -2.20 -21.69 -4.05
N PHE A 57 -1.80 -20.64 -4.79
CA PHE A 57 -2.65 -19.82 -5.64
C PHE A 57 -2.64 -20.23 -7.12
N SER A 58 -1.89 -21.27 -7.50
CA SER A 58 -1.80 -21.69 -8.89
C SER A 58 -3.14 -22.21 -9.40
N THR A 59 -3.65 -21.61 -10.48
CA THR A 59 -4.83 -22.10 -11.21
C THR A 59 -4.46 -22.97 -12.41
N ASN A 60 -3.16 -23.13 -12.69
CA ASN A 60 -2.65 -23.95 -13.78
C ASN A 60 -2.74 -25.44 -13.40
N LYS A 61 -3.59 -26.19 -14.10
CA LYS A 61 -3.81 -27.62 -13.85
C LYS A 61 -2.60 -28.48 -14.24
N ASP A 62 -1.71 -27.95 -15.07
CA ASP A 62 -0.51 -28.65 -15.53
C ASP A 62 0.74 -28.28 -14.71
N ASP A 63 0.59 -27.42 -13.70
CA ASP A 63 1.67 -27.03 -12.80
C ASP A 63 2.26 -28.27 -12.09
N LYS A 64 3.56 -28.49 -12.29
CA LYS A 64 4.28 -29.61 -11.67
C LYS A 64 4.93 -29.23 -10.35
N GLY A 65 4.92 -27.95 -9.98
CA GLY A 65 5.65 -27.42 -8.84
C GLY A 65 7.10 -27.10 -9.18
N THR A 66 7.79 -26.57 -8.18
CA THR A 66 9.21 -26.19 -8.20
C THR A 66 10.02 -27.33 -7.58
N THR A 67 11.00 -27.84 -8.32
CA THR A 67 11.91 -28.90 -7.86
C THR A 67 12.89 -28.39 -6.80
N LYS A 68 13.58 -29.30 -6.11
CA LYS A 68 14.68 -28.97 -5.18
C LYS A 68 15.72 -28.03 -5.79
N GLU A 69 16.21 -28.35 -6.99
CA GLU A 69 17.24 -27.53 -7.65
C GLU A 69 16.75 -26.11 -7.94
N GLU A 70 15.52 -25.98 -8.43
CA GLU A 70 14.91 -24.67 -8.71
C GLU A 70 14.64 -23.88 -7.43
N PHE A 71 14.24 -24.56 -6.34
CA PHE A 71 14.02 -23.92 -5.06
C PHE A 71 15.33 -23.40 -4.46
N LEU A 72 16.44 -24.14 -4.56
CA LEU A 72 17.74 -23.66 -4.12
C LEU A 72 18.23 -22.46 -4.93
N LYS A 73 18.03 -22.47 -6.25
CA LYS A 73 18.27 -21.28 -7.10
C LYS A 73 17.40 -20.09 -6.69
N ARG A 74 16.18 -20.34 -6.19
CA ARG A 74 15.33 -19.29 -5.62
C ARG A 74 15.95 -18.72 -4.33
N VAL A 75 16.52 -19.54 -3.44
CA VAL A 75 17.23 -19.03 -2.25
C VAL A 75 18.34 -18.05 -2.66
N ASP A 76 19.17 -18.44 -3.65
CA ASP A 76 20.24 -17.58 -4.16
C ASP A 76 19.69 -16.31 -4.83
N PHE A 77 18.58 -16.42 -5.56
CA PHE A 77 17.92 -15.26 -6.14
C PHE A 77 17.52 -14.25 -5.06
N TRP A 78 16.87 -14.70 -3.97
CA TRP A 78 16.45 -13.82 -2.89
C TRP A 78 17.65 -13.15 -2.21
N LYS A 79 18.70 -13.92 -1.91
CA LYS A 79 19.96 -13.39 -1.36
C LYS A 79 20.55 -12.26 -2.20
N ASN A 80 20.56 -12.42 -3.52
CA ASN A 80 21.22 -11.48 -4.43
C ASN A 80 20.34 -10.27 -4.79
N ASN A 81 19.01 -10.40 -4.69
CA ASN A 81 18.06 -9.40 -5.19
C ASN A 81 17.24 -8.71 -4.10
N MET A 82 17.38 -9.10 -2.82
CA MET A 82 16.65 -8.48 -1.71
C MET A 82 17.60 -7.86 -0.69
N SER A 83 17.24 -6.67 -0.22
CA SER A 83 17.83 -6.04 0.96
C SER A 83 16.85 -6.13 2.12
N TYR A 84 17.39 -6.21 3.34
CA TYR A 84 16.61 -6.22 4.59
C TYR A 84 15.59 -7.35 4.68
N LEU A 85 15.88 -8.49 4.02
CA LEU A 85 15.01 -9.65 4.06
C LEU A 85 14.89 -10.16 5.50
N SER A 86 13.67 -10.25 5.99
CA SER A 86 13.34 -10.92 7.25
C SER A 86 12.04 -11.69 7.10
N MET A 87 11.91 -12.76 7.88
CA MET A 87 10.70 -13.56 7.95
C MET A 87 10.50 -13.94 9.41
N GLU A 88 9.47 -13.38 10.02
CA GLU A 88 9.16 -13.58 11.43
C GLU A 88 7.71 -14.05 11.56
N PRO A 89 7.35 -14.84 12.59
CA PRO A 89 5.96 -15.17 12.85
C PRO A 89 5.11 -13.89 12.95
N THR A 90 3.93 -13.91 12.32
CA THR A 90 2.93 -12.88 12.50
C THR A 90 2.60 -12.72 13.99
N ALA A 91 2.34 -11.49 14.46
CA ALA A 91 2.05 -11.26 15.87
C ALA A 91 0.92 -12.17 16.39
N GLY A 92 1.22 -12.96 17.41
CA GLY A 92 0.27 -13.92 18.00
C GLY A 92 0.19 -15.28 17.27
N SER A 93 1.00 -15.50 16.24
CA SER A 93 1.12 -16.80 15.58
C SER A 93 2.38 -17.55 16.05
N TYR A 94 2.35 -18.85 15.83
CA TYR A 94 3.48 -19.76 16.00
C TYR A 94 3.27 -20.98 15.08
N PRO A 95 4.33 -21.72 14.74
CA PRO A 95 4.18 -22.94 13.96
C PRO A 95 3.41 -24.03 14.74
N ASP A 96 2.50 -24.73 14.07
CA ASP A 96 1.87 -25.95 14.61
C ASP A 96 2.30 -27.16 13.80
N ALA A 97 2.59 -28.27 14.48
CA ALA A 97 2.72 -29.57 13.82
C ALA A 97 1.40 -30.32 13.84
N LEU A 98 0.96 -30.79 12.69
CA LEU A 98 -0.23 -31.58 12.48
C LEU A 98 0.18 -33.00 12.12
N GLU A 99 -0.02 -33.94 13.03
CA GLU A 99 0.23 -35.36 12.79
C GLU A 99 -1.08 -36.02 12.35
N TYR A 100 -1.23 -36.20 11.04
CA TYR A 100 -2.39 -36.89 10.47
C TYR A 100 -2.18 -38.40 10.47
N LYS A 101 -3.27 -39.14 10.66
CA LYS A 101 -3.25 -40.61 10.64
C LYS A 101 -2.76 -41.20 9.32
N GLU A 102 -3.11 -40.57 8.20
CA GLU A 102 -2.84 -41.10 6.85
C GLU A 102 -1.88 -40.21 6.04
N SER A 103 -1.83 -38.90 6.31
CA SER A 103 -1.04 -37.94 5.53
C SER A 103 0.35 -37.65 6.15
N GLY A 104 0.65 -38.21 7.32
CA GLY A 104 1.89 -37.99 8.05
C GLY A 104 1.95 -36.62 8.74
N VAL A 105 3.17 -36.16 9.00
CA VAL A 105 3.42 -34.90 9.70
C VAL A 105 3.45 -33.72 8.72
N TRP A 106 2.67 -32.71 9.05
CA TRP A 106 2.73 -31.39 8.43
C TRP A 106 3.11 -30.35 9.48
N VAL A 107 3.76 -29.28 9.06
CA VAL A 107 3.93 -28.08 9.88
C VAL A 107 3.34 -26.92 9.12
N GLN A 108 2.51 -26.12 9.79
CA GLN A 108 1.95 -24.89 9.24
C GLN A 108 2.61 -23.69 9.90
N THR A 109 2.93 -22.66 9.10
CA THR A 109 3.47 -21.39 9.62
C THR A 109 2.64 -20.21 9.14
N TRP A 110 2.61 -19.15 9.94
CA TRP A 110 1.93 -17.90 9.65
C TRP A 110 2.92 -16.77 9.86
N ASP A 111 3.69 -16.48 8.84
CA ASP A 111 4.83 -15.57 8.91
C ASP A 111 4.49 -14.23 8.25
N HIS A 112 5.34 -13.26 8.50
CA HIS A 112 5.30 -11.95 7.88
C HIS A 112 6.67 -11.68 7.28
N ILE A 113 6.70 -11.57 5.95
CA ILE A 113 7.95 -11.31 5.22
C ILE A 113 8.13 -9.81 5.02
N LYS A 114 9.33 -9.33 5.30
CA LYS A 114 9.74 -7.95 5.04
C LYS A 114 11.00 -7.91 4.21
N GLY A 115 11.16 -6.86 3.43
CA GLY A 115 12.36 -6.61 2.65
C GLY A 115 12.13 -5.56 1.57
N MET A 116 13.11 -5.41 0.69
CA MET A 116 13.02 -4.52 -0.45
C MET A 116 13.75 -5.16 -1.63
N HIS A 117 13.10 -5.19 -2.79
CA HIS A 117 13.76 -5.66 -4.01
C HIS A 117 14.78 -4.62 -4.48
N ASN A 118 16.05 -5.04 -4.60
CA ASN A 118 17.21 -4.17 -4.80
C ASN A 118 17.10 -3.28 -6.05
N LYS A 119 16.53 -3.82 -7.13
CA LYS A 119 16.51 -3.12 -8.41
C LYS A 119 15.27 -2.23 -8.61
N SER A 120 14.11 -2.66 -8.11
CA SER A 120 12.86 -1.89 -8.30
C SER A 120 12.52 -0.98 -7.12
N GLY A 121 13.12 -1.20 -5.95
CA GLY A 121 12.74 -0.49 -4.72
C GLY A 121 11.39 -0.91 -4.14
N VAL A 122 10.68 -1.86 -4.77
CA VAL A 122 9.40 -2.38 -4.27
C VAL A 122 9.62 -3.01 -2.91
N LYS A 123 8.86 -2.53 -1.93
CA LYS A 123 8.87 -3.01 -0.56
C LYS A 123 8.10 -4.33 -0.48
N LEU A 124 8.70 -5.32 0.16
CA LEU A 124 8.02 -6.52 0.62
C LEU A 124 7.57 -6.25 2.05
N ASP A 125 6.27 -6.32 2.29
CA ASP A 125 5.65 -6.22 3.62
C ASP A 125 4.31 -6.95 3.54
N MET A 126 4.36 -8.28 3.64
CA MET A 126 3.20 -9.13 3.33
C MET A 126 3.10 -10.35 4.25
N PRO A 127 1.87 -10.82 4.53
CA PRO A 127 1.68 -12.12 5.16
C PRO A 127 2.19 -13.23 4.25
N TYR A 128 2.76 -14.26 4.87
CA TYR A 128 3.34 -15.42 4.21
C TYR A 128 2.95 -16.68 4.98
N HIS A 129 2.02 -17.46 4.43
CA HIS A 129 1.59 -18.73 4.99
C HIS A 129 2.24 -19.88 4.23
N ARG A 130 2.75 -20.88 4.94
CA ARG A 130 3.38 -22.04 4.32
C ARG A 130 3.01 -23.34 5.03
N LEU A 131 2.77 -24.37 4.25
CA LEU A 131 2.61 -25.74 4.71
C LEU A 131 3.85 -26.56 4.32
N TYR A 132 4.43 -27.26 5.29
CA TYR A 132 5.58 -28.14 5.11
C TYR A 132 5.16 -29.58 5.38
N LYS A 133 5.31 -30.49 4.41
CA LYS A 133 5.14 -31.93 4.63
C LYS A 133 6.49 -32.56 4.94
N LEU A 134 6.58 -33.30 6.03
CA LEU A 134 7.82 -33.99 6.41
C LEU A 134 7.73 -35.50 6.12
N ASP A 135 8.89 -36.10 5.83
CA ASP A 135 9.08 -37.55 5.79
C ASP A 135 9.38 -38.11 7.19
N GLU A 136 9.57 -39.43 7.27
CA GLU A 136 9.86 -40.14 8.53
C GLU A 136 11.23 -39.75 9.13
N ASN A 137 12.12 -39.13 8.36
CA ASN A 137 13.43 -38.65 8.80
C ASN A 137 13.42 -37.16 9.19
N ASN A 138 12.22 -36.55 9.30
CA ASN A 138 12.03 -35.12 9.50
C ASN A 138 12.66 -34.25 8.39
N LYS A 139 12.79 -34.76 7.18
CA LYS A 139 13.12 -33.94 6.00
C LYS A 139 11.85 -33.45 5.33
N ILE A 140 11.91 -32.24 4.77
CA ILE A 140 10.78 -31.63 4.09
C ILE A 140 10.67 -32.22 2.69
N LYS A 141 9.55 -32.88 2.44
CA LYS A 141 9.19 -33.47 1.16
C LYS A 141 8.38 -32.52 0.28
N ASN A 142 7.46 -31.76 0.87
CA ASN A 142 6.67 -30.78 0.13
C ASN A 142 6.61 -29.44 0.85
N MET A 143 6.54 -28.36 0.07
CA MET A 143 6.12 -27.04 0.53
C MET A 143 4.91 -26.56 -0.27
N ILE A 144 3.98 -25.88 0.38
CA ILE A 144 2.89 -25.17 -0.30
C ILE A 144 2.87 -23.73 0.22
N ASP A 145 3.11 -22.80 -0.68
CA ASP A 145 3.27 -21.38 -0.37
C ASP A 145 1.97 -20.61 -0.65
N TYR A 146 1.55 -19.79 0.31
CA TYR A 146 0.45 -18.85 0.18
C TYR A 146 0.93 -17.45 0.60
N TYR A 147 1.03 -16.53 -0.36
CA TYR A 147 1.44 -15.16 -0.15
C TYR A 147 0.74 -14.21 -1.13
N ASP A 148 0.86 -12.92 -0.88
CA ASP A 148 0.35 -11.88 -1.78
C ASP A 148 1.18 -11.83 -3.08
N ASN A 149 0.57 -12.24 -4.19
CA ASN A 149 1.22 -12.21 -5.49
C ASN A 149 1.33 -10.79 -6.07
N ASP A 150 0.55 -9.83 -5.61
CA ASP A 150 0.55 -8.47 -6.18
C ASP A 150 1.88 -7.76 -5.95
N VAL A 151 2.51 -7.96 -4.78
CA VAL A 151 3.87 -7.47 -4.49
C VAL A 151 4.89 -8.02 -5.48
N ILE A 152 4.79 -9.32 -5.81
CA ILE A 152 5.69 -9.98 -6.76
C ILE A 152 5.43 -9.49 -8.19
N TRP A 153 4.16 -9.27 -8.56
CA TRP A 153 3.80 -8.69 -9.84
C TRP A 153 4.28 -7.25 -9.97
N GLU A 154 4.24 -6.47 -8.90
CA GLU A 154 4.73 -5.10 -8.92
C GLU A 154 6.23 -5.05 -9.19
N VAL A 155 7.02 -5.90 -8.52
CA VAL A 155 8.44 -6.07 -8.85
C VAL A 155 8.65 -6.33 -10.34
N ARG A 156 7.86 -7.24 -10.95
CA ARG A 156 7.98 -7.57 -12.38
C ARG A 156 7.59 -6.40 -13.29
N ARG A 157 6.53 -5.67 -12.95
CA ARG A 157 6.05 -4.51 -13.71
C ARG A 157 7.07 -3.37 -13.72
N SER A 158 7.87 -3.23 -12.66
CA SER A 158 8.93 -2.21 -12.57
C SER A 158 10.12 -2.42 -13.51
N PHE A 159 10.18 -3.51 -14.29
CA PHE A 159 11.26 -3.76 -15.26
C PHE A 159 10.97 -3.20 -16.66
N SER A 160 9.84 -2.52 -16.85
CA SER A 160 9.45 -1.92 -18.11
C SER A 160 8.83 -0.55 -17.87
N ASP A 161 9.06 0.37 -18.82
CA ASP A 161 8.38 1.66 -18.83
C ASP A 161 6.88 1.45 -19.05
N ARG A 162 6.06 2.19 -18.29
CA ARG A 162 4.60 2.21 -18.42
C ARG A 162 4.13 3.66 -18.45
N GLN A 163 3.18 3.94 -19.33
CA GLN A 163 2.49 5.22 -19.37
C GLN A 163 1.19 5.11 -18.57
N ASN A 164 0.73 6.24 -18.02
CA ASN A 164 -0.55 6.35 -17.33
C ASN A 164 -1.13 7.73 -17.64
N GLY A 165 -1.77 7.86 -18.79
CA GLY A 165 -2.42 9.08 -19.22
C GLY A 165 -1.53 10.11 -19.92
N THR A 166 -2.08 11.33 -20.03
CA THR A 166 -1.52 12.47 -20.77
C THR A 166 -1.32 13.67 -19.84
N ILE A 167 -0.25 14.44 -20.07
CA ILE A 167 0.04 15.68 -19.35
C ILE A 167 -0.09 16.86 -20.31
N TYR A 168 -0.86 17.87 -19.92
CA TYR A 168 -1.06 19.10 -20.67
C TYR A 168 -0.51 20.29 -19.88
N ASN A 169 0.23 21.18 -20.57
CA ASN A 169 0.67 22.46 -20.00
C ASN A 169 -0.28 23.63 -20.32
N HIS A 170 -1.27 23.40 -21.19
CA HIS A 170 -2.37 24.33 -21.53
C HIS A 170 -3.66 23.53 -21.68
N HIS A 171 -4.65 23.83 -20.85
CA HIS A 171 -5.93 23.15 -20.82
C HIS A 171 -6.98 24.04 -20.15
N ASP A 172 -8.27 23.85 -20.44
CA ASP A 172 -9.33 24.66 -19.86
C ASP A 172 -9.43 24.51 -18.33
N ASN A 173 -9.17 23.31 -17.81
CA ASN A 173 -9.10 23.09 -16.35
C ASN A 173 -7.93 23.87 -15.70
N ILE A 174 -6.81 24.07 -16.40
CA ILE A 174 -5.73 24.96 -15.92
C ILE A 174 -6.24 26.40 -15.85
N ASN A 175 -6.95 26.84 -16.89
CA ASN A 175 -7.57 28.17 -16.91
C ASN A 175 -8.59 28.35 -15.77
N THR A 176 -9.36 27.31 -15.43
CA THR A 176 -10.27 27.28 -14.29
C THR A 176 -9.51 27.52 -12.97
N VAL A 177 -8.41 26.79 -12.72
CA VAL A 177 -7.60 26.99 -11.50
C VAL A 177 -7.02 28.40 -11.43
N ARG A 178 -6.49 28.94 -12.53
CA ARG A 178 -5.98 30.32 -12.58
C ARG A 178 -7.05 31.35 -12.25
N LYS A 179 -8.22 31.23 -12.88
CA LYS A 179 -9.37 32.12 -12.63
C LYS A 179 -9.81 32.05 -11.17
N MET A 180 -9.89 30.85 -10.60
CA MET A 180 -10.22 30.63 -9.20
C MET A 180 -9.22 31.31 -8.27
N MET A 181 -7.90 31.10 -8.47
CA MET A 181 -6.86 31.69 -7.63
C MET A 181 -6.83 33.22 -7.72
N HIS A 182 -6.96 33.79 -8.92
CA HIS A 182 -7.00 35.25 -9.06
C HIS A 182 -8.30 35.85 -8.55
N ALA A 183 -9.44 35.14 -8.62
CA ALA A 183 -10.66 35.59 -7.97
C ALA A 183 -10.47 35.69 -6.44
N PHE A 184 -9.74 34.75 -5.83
CA PHE A 184 -9.34 34.86 -4.42
C PHE A 184 -8.48 36.10 -4.16
N GLU A 185 -7.47 36.37 -5.00
CA GLU A 185 -6.61 37.55 -4.91
C GLU A 185 -7.40 38.86 -4.98
N PHE A 186 -8.37 38.94 -5.89
CA PHE A 186 -9.24 40.12 -6.07
C PHE A 186 -10.42 40.19 -5.10
N ASN A 187 -10.46 39.34 -4.08
CA ASN A 187 -11.53 39.27 -3.08
C ASN A 187 -12.93 39.00 -3.69
N ASP A 188 -13.00 38.37 -4.86
CA ASP A 188 -14.24 37.92 -5.50
C ASP A 188 -14.54 36.47 -5.11
N MET A 189 -15.03 36.30 -3.88
CA MET A 189 -15.31 34.98 -3.31
C MET A 189 -16.42 34.24 -4.07
N ASP A 190 -17.43 34.96 -4.57
CA ASP A 190 -18.53 34.35 -5.31
C ASP A 190 -18.01 33.68 -6.59
N THR A 191 -17.18 34.39 -7.36
CA THR A 191 -16.51 33.80 -8.52
C THR A 191 -15.55 32.69 -8.12
N ALA A 192 -14.72 32.90 -7.09
CA ALA A 192 -13.73 31.90 -6.65
C ALA A 192 -14.39 30.56 -6.29
N TYR A 193 -15.47 30.60 -5.52
CA TYR A 193 -16.19 29.38 -5.11
C TYR A 193 -17.10 28.81 -6.20
N SER A 194 -17.47 29.59 -7.24
CA SER A 194 -18.32 29.12 -8.34
C SER A 194 -17.69 27.99 -9.19
N PHE A 195 -16.37 27.82 -9.14
CA PHE A 195 -15.65 26.79 -9.88
C PHE A 195 -15.70 25.41 -9.20
N PHE A 196 -16.16 25.33 -7.95
CA PHE A 196 -16.31 24.08 -7.21
C PHE A 196 -17.69 23.47 -7.45
N ALA A 197 -17.77 22.14 -7.35
CA ALA A 197 -19.03 21.43 -7.18
C ALA A 197 -19.59 21.68 -5.77
N ASP A 198 -20.91 21.59 -5.60
CA ASP A 198 -21.58 21.86 -4.31
C ASP A 198 -21.13 20.89 -3.20
N ASP A 199 -20.79 19.66 -3.57
CA ASP A 199 -20.34 18.60 -2.66
C ASP A 199 -18.80 18.47 -2.58
N ALA A 200 -18.06 19.45 -3.13
CA ALA A 200 -16.61 19.43 -3.18
C ALA A 200 -15.96 19.25 -1.80
N LYS A 201 -14.85 18.50 -1.79
CA LYS A 201 -14.10 18.17 -0.57
C LYS A 201 -12.74 18.85 -0.52
N PHE A 202 -12.41 19.42 0.63
CA PHE A 202 -11.20 20.21 0.83
C PHE A 202 -10.29 19.52 1.86
N TYR A 203 -9.11 19.11 1.41
CA TYR A 203 -8.09 18.45 2.21
C TYR A 203 -6.91 19.40 2.43
N SER A 204 -6.18 19.20 3.52
CA SER A 204 -5.00 19.99 3.83
C SER A 204 -4.07 19.24 4.78
N LEU A 205 -2.77 19.59 4.75
CA LEU A 205 -1.80 19.14 5.75
C LEU A 205 -2.16 19.53 7.20
N GLU A 206 -3.09 20.47 7.37
CA GLU A 206 -3.56 20.94 8.68
C GLU A 206 -4.79 20.18 9.20
N LEU A 207 -5.24 19.13 8.49
CA LEU A 207 -6.32 18.24 8.93
C LEU A 207 -5.77 16.85 9.27
N PRO A 208 -6.41 16.10 10.18
CA PRO A 208 -6.10 14.69 10.37
C PRO A 208 -6.25 13.89 9.07
N ASP A 209 -5.49 12.80 8.95
CA ASP A 209 -5.51 11.95 7.76
C ASP A 209 -6.93 11.41 7.49
N GLY A 210 -7.38 11.53 6.24
CA GLY A 210 -8.73 11.15 5.81
C GLY A 210 -9.85 12.15 6.14
N GLU A 211 -9.58 13.21 6.91
CA GLU A 211 -10.57 14.26 7.19
C GLU A 211 -10.59 15.34 6.12
N SER A 212 -11.76 15.94 5.89
CA SER A 212 -11.96 17.01 4.91
C SER A 212 -12.96 18.04 5.41
N LEU A 213 -12.86 19.24 4.86
CA LEU A 213 -13.89 20.26 4.99
C LEU A 213 -14.86 20.19 3.81
N ASN A 214 -16.10 20.57 4.06
CA ASN A 214 -17.08 20.90 3.03
C ASN A 214 -16.96 22.39 2.60
N LEU A 215 -17.79 22.80 1.65
CA LEU A 215 -17.74 24.13 1.06
C LEU A 215 -18.03 25.28 2.06
N ASP A 216 -18.92 25.07 3.04
CA ASP A 216 -19.22 26.09 4.05
C ASP A 216 -18.08 26.23 5.06
N GLU A 217 -17.53 25.10 5.49
CA GLU A 217 -16.40 25.05 6.43
C GLU A 217 -15.13 25.69 5.83
N ILE A 218 -14.82 25.43 4.56
CA ILE A 218 -13.68 26.05 3.90
C ILE A 218 -13.88 27.56 3.71
N LYS A 219 -15.11 28.00 3.39
CA LYS A 219 -15.44 29.42 3.28
C LYS A 219 -15.20 30.13 4.60
N GLU A 220 -15.65 29.55 5.71
CA GLU A 220 -15.44 30.12 7.03
C GLU A 220 -13.94 30.16 7.41
N ARG A 221 -13.20 29.08 7.14
CA ARG A 221 -11.75 29.05 7.37
C ARG A 221 -11.02 30.13 6.58
N ASN A 222 -11.34 30.27 5.29
CA ASN A 222 -10.72 31.27 4.43
C ASN A 222 -11.11 32.69 4.86
N ARG A 223 -12.35 32.91 5.31
CA ARG A 223 -12.80 34.18 5.89
C ARG A 223 -11.93 34.60 7.07
N GLN A 224 -11.64 33.69 8.00
CA GLN A 224 -10.77 33.95 9.15
C GLN A 224 -9.34 34.32 8.72
N LEU A 225 -8.81 33.65 7.68
CA LEU A 225 -7.51 33.98 7.12
C LEU A 225 -7.51 35.41 6.52
N MET A 226 -8.56 35.79 5.79
CA MET A 226 -8.71 37.12 5.21
C MET A 226 -8.97 38.22 6.25
N GLU A 227 -9.52 37.87 7.42
CA GLU A 227 -9.63 38.80 8.56
C GLU A 227 -8.27 39.09 9.20
N ALA A 228 -7.33 38.13 9.14
CA ALA A 228 -6.02 38.26 9.76
C ALA A 228 -4.93 38.80 8.79
N TYR A 229 -5.11 38.61 7.48
CA TYR A 229 -4.11 38.94 6.46
C TYR A 229 -4.73 39.67 5.28
N ASP A 230 -4.01 40.63 4.72
CA ASP A 230 -4.24 41.16 3.39
C ASP A 230 -3.50 40.28 2.37
N PHE A 231 -4.17 39.96 1.26
CA PHE A 231 -3.59 39.21 0.15
C PHE A 231 -3.05 40.21 -0.86
N ASP A 232 -1.74 40.46 -0.81
CA ASP A 232 -1.08 41.45 -1.67
C ASP A 232 -0.99 40.96 -3.12
N SER A 233 -0.70 39.67 -3.32
CA SER A 233 -0.75 38.99 -4.61
C SER A 233 -0.78 37.47 -4.45
N ILE A 234 -1.25 36.77 -5.48
CA ILE A 234 -1.17 35.31 -5.60
C ILE A 234 -0.42 34.99 -6.91
N ASP A 235 0.88 34.72 -6.79
CA ASP A 235 1.75 34.54 -7.95
C ASP A 235 1.83 33.06 -8.36
N GLU A 236 1.57 32.76 -9.62
CA GLU A 236 1.87 31.46 -10.22
C GLU A 236 3.39 31.19 -10.20
N THR A 237 3.80 29.99 -9.77
CA THR A 237 5.21 29.56 -9.80
C THR A 237 5.39 28.47 -10.84
N GLY A 238 6.10 28.79 -11.92
CA GLY A 238 6.23 27.88 -13.07
C GLY A 238 4.97 27.93 -13.93
N TYR A 239 4.40 26.76 -14.23
CA TYR A 239 3.09 26.63 -14.87
C TYR A 239 2.36 25.41 -14.27
N PRO A 240 1.02 25.45 -14.13
CA PRO A 240 0.25 24.29 -13.74
C PRO A 240 0.30 23.20 -14.81
N ASP A 241 0.29 21.95 -14.37
CA ASP A 241 0.13 20.78 -15.23
C ASP A 241 -1.27 20.19 -15.02
N TYR A 242 -1.94 19.85 -16.11
CA TYR A 242 -3.16 19.04 -16.09
C TYR A 242 -2.81 17.60 -16.45
N LEU A 243 -3.10 16.71 -15.50
CA LEU A 243 -2.82 15.29 -15.52
C LEU A 243 -4.14 14.56 -15.79
N GLU A 244 -4.27 13.97 -16.97
CA GLU A 244 -5.41 13.15 -17.37
C GLU A 244 -4.98 11.69 -17.37
N TYR A 245 -5.34 10.94 -16.33
CA TYR A 245 -4.87 9.58 -16.09
C TYR A 245 -5.75 8.52 -16.80
N ASP A 246 -5.11 7.52 -17.42
CA ASP A 246 -5.84 6.36 -17.96
C ASP A 246 -6.49 5.53 -16.84
N MET A 247 -5.79 5.40 -15.70
CA MET A 247 -6.31 4.71 -14.54
C MET A 247 -7.39 5.55 -13.84
N GLN A 248 -8.59 4.99 -13.74
CA GLN A 248 -9.75 5.60 -13.07
C GLN A 248 -10.25 6.90 -13.70
N ASP A 249 -9.79 7.24 -14.92
CA ASP A 249 -10.18 8.46 -15.65
C ASP A 249 -10.04 9.76 -14.82
N ALA A 250 -9.00 9.79 -13.96
CA ALA A 250 -8.77 10.88 -13.04
C ALA A 250 -8.24 12.13 -13.75
N LYS A 251 -8.80 13.29 -13.43
CA LYS A 251 -8.52 14.59 -14.07
C LYS A 251 -8.02 15.58 -13.02
N VAL A 252 -6.72 15.87 -13.02
CA VAL A 252 -6.08 16.60 -11.91
C VAL A 252 -5.27 17.78 -12.42
N VAL A 253 -5.49 18.99 -11.90
CA VAL A 253 -4.56 20.11 -12.08
C VAL A 253 -3.63 20.19 -10.88
N GLN A 254 -2.33 20.06 -11.12
CA GLN A 254 -1.27 20.34 -10.16
C GLN A 254 -0.77 21.78 -10.37
N SER A 255 -0.73 22.58 -9.32
CA SER A 255 -0.32 23.99 -9.42
C SER A 255 0.46 24.50 -8.21
N TRP A 256 1.49 25.30 -8.46
CA TRP A 256 2.32 25.95 -7.43
C TRP A 256 2.06 27.45 -7.39
N TRP A 257 1.92 27.98 -6.18
CA TRP A 257 1.58 29.38 -5.93
C TRP A 257 2.44 29.99 -4.83
N LYS A 258 2.63 31.30 -4.89
CA LYS A 258 3.16 32.12 -3.80
C LYS A 258 2.12 33.13 -3.39
N PHE A 259 1.53 32.91 -2.22
CA PHE A 259 0.65 33.87 -1.59
C PHE A 259 1.51 34.91 -0.87
N ARG A 260 1.46 36.15 -1.33
CA ARG A 260 2.11 37.29 -0.67
C ARG A 260 1.09 37.94 0.23
N LEU A 261 1.37 37.88 1.52
CA LEU A 261 0.43 38.28 2.54
C LEU A 261 1.03 39.38 3.41
N THR A 262 0.21 40.34 3.80
CA THR A 262 0.53 41.30 4.85
C THR A 262 -0.33 41.00 6.08
N ARG A 263 0.30 40.66 7.20
CA ARG A 263 -0.41 40.40 8.46
C ARG A 263 -0.94 41.71 9.04
N LYS A 264 -2.24 41.77 9.32
CA LYS A 264 -2.91 43.02 9.72
C LYS A 264 -2.53 43.50 11.12
N SER A 265 -2.14 42.59 12.02
CA SER A 265 -1.83 42.94 13.41
C SER A 265 -0.53 43.74 13.57
N ASP A 266 0.46 43.54 12.69
CA ASP A 266 1.78 44.15 12.80
C ASP A 266 2.39 44.61 11.47
N GLY A 267 1.66 44.48 10.36
CA GLY A 267 2.11 44.88 9.02
C GLY A 267 3.18 43.97 8.43
N LYS A 268 3.42 42.78 9.01
CA LYS A 268 4.48 41.90 8.55
C LYS A 268 4.17 41.28 7.19
N LYS A 269 5.13 41.34 6.27
CA LYS A 269 5.07 40.68 4.96
C LYS A 269 5.52 39.22 5.05
N ILE A 270 4.72 38.33 4.51
CA ILE A 270 4.91 36.88 4.53
C ILE A 270 4.73 36.35 3.11
N ILE A 271 5.57 35.39 2.73
CA ILE A 271 5.41 34.64 1.49
C ILE A 271 5.06 33.21 1.90
N LEU A 272 3.84 32.79 1.59
CA LEU A 272 3.35 31.44 1.85
C LEU A 272 3.41 30.64 0.54
N PRO A 273 4.37 29.70 0.40
CA PRO A 273 4.40 28.79 -0.73
C PRO A 273 3.30 27.74 -0.58
N ALA A 274 2.65 27.42 -1.69
CA ALA A 274 1.56 26.47 -1.71
C ALA A 274 1.61 25.58 -2.96
N LEU A 275 1.39 24.28 -2.75
CA LEU A 275 1.07 23.34 -3.80
C LEU A 275 -0.40 22.94 -3.65
N TYR A 276 -1.14 23.00 -4.76
CA TYR A 276 -2.51 22.52 -4.82
C TYR A 276 -2.66 21.42 -5.86
N LEU A 277 -3.45 20.40 -5.51
CA LEU A 277 -4.07 19.48 -6.46
C LEU A 277 -5.57 19.76 -6.51
N HIS A 278 -6.10 19.94 -7.71
CA HIS A 278 -7.54 20.09 -7.94
C HIS A 278 -8.02 18.98 -8.86
N ASP A 279 -8.93 18.13 -8.36
CA ASP A 279 -9.58 17.11 -9.17
C ASP A 279 -10.88 17.64 -9.78
N PHE A 280 -11.11 17.26 -11.03
CA PHE A 280 -12.24 17.71 -11.83
C PHE A 280 -13.19 16.57 -12.11
N ASP A 281 -14.49 16.88 -12.16
CA ASP A 281 -15.48 16.00 -12.78
C ASP A 281 -15.50 16.16 -14.32
N GLU A 282 -16.41 15.43 -14.97
CA GLU A 282 -16.61 15.48 -16.42
C GLU A 282 -17.15 16.84 -16.91
N GLU A 283 -17.76 17.64 -16.03
CA GLU A 283 -18.32 18.96 -16.33
C GLU A 283 -17.29 20.09 -16.17
N GLY A 284 -16.09 19.77 -15.69
CA GLY A 284 -15.01 20.74 -15.44
C GLY A 284 -15.19 21.52 -14.13
N LYS A 285 -16.00 21.02 -13.19
CA LYS A 285 -16.07 21.53 -11.81
C LYS A 285 -15.03 20.87 -10.94
N ILE A 286 -14.50 21.64 -9.99
CA ILE A 286 -13.56 21.12 -9.00
C ILE A 286 -14.35 20.36 -7.93
N ILE A 287 -14.13 19.06 -7.84
CA ILE A 287 -14.78 18.17 -6.86
C ILE A 287 -13.89 17.89 -5.64
N ARG A 288 -12.57 18.12 -5.78
CA ARG A 288 -11.63 17.96 -4.67
C ARG A 288 -10.49 18.97 -4.78
N SER A 289 -10.13 19.58 -3.65
CA SER A 289 -8.96 20.45 -3.53
C SER A 289 -8.08 19.95 -2.40
N ILE A 290 -6.80 19.73 -2.68
CA ILE A 290 -5.81 19.26 -1.70
C ILE A 290 -4.73 20.33 -1.58
N ALA A 291 -4.65 20.95 -0.41
CA ALA A 291 -3.70 22.02 -0.11
C ALA A 291 -2.47 21.49 0.63
N TYR A 292 -1.33 21.43 -0.05
CA TYR A 292 -0.02 21.20 0.54
C TYR A 292 0.59 22.55 0.94
N VAL A 293 0.14 23.03 2.09
CA VAL A 293 0.50 24.34 2.65
C VAL A 293 0.78 24.14 4.14
N SER A 294 1.82 24.81 4.66
CA SER A 294 2.09 24.84 6.10
C SER A 294 1.81 26.21 6.68
N THR A 295 0.84 26.27 7.60
CA THR A 295 0.45 27.51 8.27
C THR A 295 1.50 28.02 9.26
N LYS A 296 2.47 27.19 9.67
CA LYS A 296 3.60 27.62 10.52
C LYS A 296 4.39 28.79 9.95
N VAL A 297 4.40 28.96 8.63
CA VAL A 297 5.05 30.12 7.99
C VAL A 297 4.38 31.44 8.42
N LEU A 298 3.09 31.41 8.76
CA LEU A 298 2.32 32.55 9.23
C LEU A 298 2.71 32.99 10.65
N ASP A 299 3.29 32.09 11.46
CA ASP A 299 3.72 32.36 12.84
C ASP A 299 5.08 33.05 12.92
N ALA A 300 5.74 33.31 11.78
CA ALA A 300 7.05 33.93 11.76
C ALA A 300 7.03 35.27 12.54
N LYS A 301 7.94 35.41 13.50
CA LYS A 301 8.20 36.65 14.26
C LYS A 301 8.98 37.65 13.44
#